data_AF-A0A0F7HKA5-F1
#
_entry.id   AF-A0A0F7HKA5-F1
#
_cell.length_a   1.000
_cell.length_b   1.000
_cell.length_c   1.000
_cell.angle_alpha   90.00
_cell.angle_beta   90.00
_cell.angle_gamma   90.00
#
_symmetry.space_group_name_H-M   'P 1'
#
loop_
_entity.id
_entity.type
_entity.pdbx_description
1 polymer ?
#
loop_
_entity_poly.entity_id
_entity_poly.type
_entity_poly.pdbx_seq_one_letter_code
_entity_poly.pdbx_strand_id
1 'polypeptide(L)'
;MISYRTLNEYLDNIELPMSIEEVLDYEHTLGENDLAYINSANRFLKEYADYDSYRNQKAHCIGTCLTNLTRSGMYFLLENEFVTVSTSNLRPFSEQSEWQITHYPFNEIQELDLQLMEYTNESNYEAGVMYMKVLNEKELERTHILRNLNPKHFQCFIDFHNEIIESKKITGI
;
A
#
# COMPACT_ATOMS: atom_id res chain seq x y z
N MET A 1 -5.36 -16.31 9.37
CA MET A 1 -4.14 -15.64 8.87
C MET A 1 -4.30 -15.52 7.38
N ILE A 2 -3.98 -14.36 6.81
CA ILE A 2 -4.03 -14.15 5.35
C ILE A 2 -2.82 -14.78 4.66
N SER A 3 -2.96 -15.06 3.37
CA SER A 3 -1.85 -15.42 2.49
C SER A 3 -1.39 -14.18 1.72
N TYR A 4 -0.25 -13.57 2.11
CA TYR A 4 0.30 -12.43 1.36
C TYR A 4 0.59 -12.80 -0.09
N ARG A 5 1.05 -14.03 -0.34
CA ARG A 5 1.25 -14.53 -1.70
C ARG A 5 -0.04 -14.50 -2.49
N THR A 6 -1.11 -15.11 -1.97
CA THR A 6 -2.40 -15.20 -2.69
C THR A 6 -3.01 -13.83 -2.88
N LEU A 7 -2.93 -12.96 -1.87
CA LEU A 7 -3.42 -11.59 -1.97
C LEU A 7 -2.62 -10.76 -2.96
N ASN A 8 -1.28 -10.80 -2.93
CA ASN A 8 -0.49 -10.09 -3.92
C ASN A 8 -0.69 -10.68 -5.33
N GLU A 9 -0.75 -12.00 -5.52
CA GLU A 9 -1.09 -12.59 -6.83
C GLU A 9 -2.46 -12.12 -7.34
N TYR A 10 -3.44 -11.96 -6.45
CA TYR A 10 -4.75 -11.38 -6.78
C TYR A 10 -4.63 -9.90 -7.17
N LEU A 11 -3.92 -9.10 -6.38
CA LEU A 11 -3.74 -7.66 -6.59
C LEU A 11 -2.90 -7.34 -7.84
N ASP A 12 -1.88 -8.17 -8.14
CA ASP A 12 -1.02 -8.06 -9.32
C ASP A 12 -1.81 -8.27 -10.63
N ASN A 13 -2.97 -8.93 -10.59
CA ASN A 13 -3.83 -9.16 -11.77
C ASN A 13 -4.76 -7.98 -12.08
N ILE A 14 -4.79 -6.96 -11.21
CA ILE A 14 -5.62 -5.78 -11.39
C ILE A 14 -4.87 -4.78 -12.28
N GLU A 15 -5.43 -4.46 -13.45
CA GLU A 15 -4.82 -3.49 -14.36
C GLU A 15 -4.96 -2.05 -13.83
N LEU A 16 -3.84 -1.49 -13.35
CA LEU A 16 -3.76 -0.10 -12.86
C LEU A 16 -3.40 0.87 -14.01
N PRO A 17 -3.73 2.18 -13.91
CA PRO A 17 -4.24 2.87 -12.73
C PRO A 17 -5.78 2.88 -12.60
N MET A 18 -6.27 2.56 -11.40
CA MET A 18 -7.70 2.57 -11.05
C MET A 18 -7.94 3.22 -9.69
N SER A 19 -9.15 3.73 -9.46
CA SER A 19 -9.54 4.26 -8.14
C SER A 19 -9.56 3.16 -7.07
N ILE A 20 -9.44 3.55 -5.80
CA ILE A 20 -9.54 2.58 -4.69
C ILE A 20 -10.92 1.90 -4.70
N GLU A 21 -11.98 2.62 -5.06
CA GLU A 21 -13.34 2.06 -5.17
C GLU A 21 -13.39 0.94 -6.24
N GLU A 22 -12.86 1.19 -7.44
CA GLU A 22 -12.80 0.19 -8.52
C GLU A 22 -11.95 -1.02 -8.17
N VAL A 23 -10.80 -0.82 -7.51
CA VAL A 23 -9.90 -1.90 -7.09
C VAL A 23 -10.56 -2.79 -6.03
N LEU A 24 -11.33 -2.20 -5.11
CA LEU A 24 -11.98 -2.93 -4.03
C LEU A 24 -13.30 -3.61 -4.46
N ASP A 25 -13.91 -3.16 -5.54
CA ASP A 25 -15.08 -3.79 -6.15
C ASP A 25 -14.70 -4.80 -7.26
N TYR A 26 -13.40 -5.02 -7.50
CA TYR A 26 -12.89 -5.97 -8.49
C TYR A 26 -13.28 -7.42 -8.15
N GLU A 27 -13.97 -8.10 -9.09
CA GLU A 27 -14.45 -9.47 -8.86
C GLU A 27 -13.36 -10.52 -9.14
N HIS A 28 -13.01 -11.32 -8.13
CA HIS A 28 -12.21 -12.53 -8.33
C HIS A 28 -12.40 -13.57 -7.20
N THR A 29 -12.01 -14.82 -7.46
CA THR A 29 -12.09 -15.94 -6.51
C THR A 29 -10.93 -15.92 -5.52
N LEU A 30 -11.18 -15.48 -4.30
CA LEU A 30 -10.28 -15.61 -3.15
C LEU A 30 -10.76 -16.69 -2.18
N GLY A 31 -9.84 -17.26 -1.41
CA GLY A 31 -10.21 -18.13 -0.28
C GLY A 31 -10.95 -17.35 0.81
N GLU A 32 -11.73 -18.05 1.64
CA GLU A 32 -12.62 -17.43 2.65
C GLU A 32 -11.91 -16.39 3.55
N ASN A 33 -10.71 -16.71 4.02
CA ASN A 33 -9.93 -15.81 4.89
C ASN A 33 -9.41 -14.55 4.18
N ASP A 34 -8.92 -14.70 2.94
CA ASP A 34 -8.36 -13.59 2.16
C ASP A 34 -9.49 -12.66 1.68
N LEU A 35 -10.64 -13.24 1.31
CA LEU A 35 -11.85 -12.51 0.97
C LEU A 35 -12.40 -11.74 2.18
N ALA A 36 -12.45 -12.39 3.36
CA ALA A 36 -12.88 -11.74 4.59
C ALA A 36 -11.97 -10.55 4.96
N TYR A 37 -10.66 -10.67 4.71
CA TYR A 37 -9.70 -9.59 4.93
C TYR A 37 -9.97 -8.40 4.01
N ILE A 38 -10.06 -8.61 2.68
CA ILE A 38 -10.35 -7.53 1.72
C ILE A 38 -11.71 -6.88 1.99
N ASN A 39 -12.75 -7.67 2.26
CA ASN A 39 -14.08 -7.13 2.54
C ASN A 39 -14.10 -6.30 3.84
N SER A 40 -13.38 -6.74 4.86
CA SER A 40 -13.29 -5.99 6.12
C SER A 40 -12.49 -4.70 5.94
N ALA A 41 -11.37 -4.73 5.19
CA ALA A 41 -10.60 -3.55 4.82
C ALA A 41 -11.45 -2.53 4.02
N ASN A 42 -12.16 -3.01 3.00
CA ASN A 42 -13.02 -2.20 2.15
C ASN A 42 -14.14 -1.52 2.96
N ARG A 43 -14.83 -2.29 3.80
CA ARG A 43 -15.86 -1.74 4.70
C ARG A 43 -15.28 -0.69 5.65
N PHE A 44 -14.13 -0.95 6.27
CA PHE A 44 -13.51 0.01 7.19
C PHE A 44 -13.09 1.30 6.48
N LEU A 45 -12.52 1.19 5.28
CA LEU A 45 -12.23 2.34 4.42
C LEU A 45 -13.50 3.16 4.17
N LYS A 46 -14.58 2.52 3.70
CA LYS A 46 -15.87 3.20 3.40
C LYS A 46 -16.52 3.88 4.63
N GLU A 47 -16.21 3.45 5.85
CA GLU A 47 -16.74 4.01 7.09
C GLU A 47 -15.90 5.18 7.66
N TYR A 48 -14.68 5.41 7.15
CA TYR A 48 -13.75 6.40 7.69
C TYR A 48 -13.86 7.76 6.98
N ALA A 49 -13.86 8.86 7.74
CA ALA A 49 -14.14 10.20 7.20
C ALA A 49 -13.14 10.66 6.13
N ASP A 50 -11.85 10.30 6.28
CA ASP A 50 -10.84 10.69 5.30
C ASP A 50 -10.99 9.91 3.98
N TYR A 51 -11.75 8.80 3.92
CA TYR A 51 -11.92 8.02 2.69
C TYR A 51 -12.43 8.84 1.52
N ASP A 52 -13.29 9.82 1.77
CA ASP A 52 -13.80 10.71 0.74
C ASP A 52 -12.71 11.57 0.07
N SER A 53 -11.55 11.79 0.72
CA SER A 53 -10.45 12.58 0.14
C SER A 53 -9.63 11.81 -0.89
N TYR A 54 -9.57 10.48 -0.79
CA TYR A 54 -8.65 9.65 -1.59
C TYR A 54 -9.33 8.50 -2.35
N ARG A 55 -10.60 8.21 -2.09
CA ARG A 55 -11.38 7.15 -2.77
C ARG A 55 -11.36 7.22 -4.29
N ASN A 56 -11.33 8.44 -4.84
CA ASN A 56 -11.40 8.70 -6.29
C ASN A 56 -10.03 8.91 -6.94
N GLN A 57 -8.97 8.98 -6.13
CA GLN A 57 -7.61 9.08 -6.66
C GLN A 57 -7.19 7.73 -7.25
N LYS A 58 -6.36 7.81 -8.28
CA LYS A 58 -5.88 6.62 -8.98
C LYS A 58 -4.73 5.98 -8.22
N ALA A 59 -4.87 4.70 -7.90
CA ALA A 59 -3.79 3.87 -7.42
C ALA A 59 -2.90 3.45 -8.60
N HIS A 60 -1.61 3.74 -8.47
CA HIS A 60 -0.56 3.35 -9.41
C HIS A 60 0.12 2.05 -8.98
N CYS A 61 0.10 1.75 -7.68
CA CYS A 61 0.55 0.49 -7.11
C CYS A 61 -0.39 0.07 -5.98
N ILE A 62 -0.67 -1.23 -5.88
CA ILE A 62 -1.37 -1.82 -4.74
C ILE A 62 -0.70 -3.13 -4.36
N GLY A 63 -0.69 -3.43 -3.06
CA GLY A 63 -0.21 -4.70 -2.57
C GLY A 63 -0.51 -4.88 -1.09
N THR A 64 0.01 -5.96 -0.53
CA THR A 64 -0.01 -6.19 0.92
C THR A 64 1.37 -6.01 1.54
N CYS A 65 1.40 -5.68 2.82
CA CYS A 65 2.62 -5.40 3.58
C CYS A 65 2.43 -5.65 5.08
N LEU A 66 3.54 -5.60 5.83
CA LEU A 66 3.56 -5.43 7.27
C LEU A 66 3.93 -4.00 7.63
N THR A 67 3.09 -3.40 8.46
CA THR A 67 3.34 -2.12 9.14
C THR A 67 3.71 -2.40 10.60
N ASN A 68 4.79 -1.79 11.09
CA ASN A 68 5.25 -1.89 12.48
C ASN A 68 5.37 -3.33 13.05
N LEU A 69 5.69 -4.34 12.21
CA LEU A 69 5.88 -5.77 12.52
C LEU A 69 4.66 -6.53 13.08
N THR A 70 3.62 -5.84 13.55
CA THR A 70 2.45 -6.44 14.22
C THR A 70 1.15 -6.22 13.47
N ARG A 71 1.18 -5.56 12.32
CA ARG A 71 -0.01 -5.21 11.57
C ARG A 71 0.14 -5.55 10.10
N SER A 72 -0.79 -6.35 9.58
CA SER A 72 -0.91 -6.65 8.15
C SER A 72 -1.77 -5.59 7.48
N GLY A 73 -1.29 -4.99 6.40
CA GLY A 73 -2.01 -3.94 5.69
C GLY A 73 -2.00 -4.09 4.18
N MET A 74 -3.03 -3.52 3.55
CA MET A 74 -2.99 -3.16 2.13
C MET A 74 -2.43 -1.75 2.01
N TYR A 75 -1.64 -1.53 0.97
CA TYR A 75 -1.14 -0.21 0.66
C TYR A 75 -1.58 0.23 -0.72
N PHE A 76 -1.75 1.53 -0.90
CA PHE A 76 -2.11 2.17 -2.15
C PHE A 76 -1.14 3.32 -2.39
N LEU A 77 -0.42 3.26 -3.51
CA LEU A 77 0.40 4.36 -3.99
C LEU A 77 -0.49 5.23 -4.91
N LEU A 78 -0.88 6.39 -4.41
CA LEU A 78 -1.66 7.38 -5.14
C LEU A 78 -0.73 8.48 -5.68
N GLU A 79 -1.27 9.41 -6.46
CA GLU A 79 -0.49 10.46 -7.14
C GLU A 79 0.29 11.37 -6.18
N ASN A 80 -0.31 11.77 -5.06
CA ASN A 80 0.26 12.71 -4.08
C ASN A 80 0.21 12.20 -2.64
N GLU A 81 -0.18 10.96 -2.42
CA GLU A 81 -0.19 10.37 -1.10
C GLU A 81 0.03 8.86 -1.13
N PHE A 82 0.49 8.34 0.00
CA PHE A 82 0.56 6.91 0.25
C PHE A 82 -0.46 6.56 1.33
N VAL A 83 -1.35 5.61 1.04
CA VAL A 83 -2.39 5.18 1.97
C VAL A 83 -2.12 3.75 2.40
N THR A 84 -2.24 3.48 3.69
CA THR A 84 -2.25 2.11 4.21
C THR A 84 -3.52 1.85 5.01
N VAL A 85 -4.13 0.69 4.82
CA VAL A 85 -5.20 0.18 5.68
C VAL A 85 -4.71 -1.11 6.32
N SER A 86 -4.55 -1.11 7.63
CA SER A 86 -3.89 -2.20 8.36
C SER A 86 -4.70 -2.65 9.57
N THR A 87 -4.54 -3.92 9.94
CA THR A 87 -5.14 -4.52 11.13
C THR A 87 -4.11 -5.37 11.86
N SER A 88 -4.34 -5.60 13.16
CA SER A 88 -3.45 -6.42 13.99
C SER A 88 -3.40 -7.85 13.47
N ASN A 89 -2.19 -8.38 13.25
CA ASN A 89 -2.00 -9.78 12.87
C ASN A 89 -2.13 -10.75 14.06
N LEU A 90 -2.29 -10.22 15.27
CA LEU A 90 -2.37 -10.98 16.52
C LEU A 90 -3.81 -11.36 16.92
N ARG A 91 -4.83 -10.90 16.18
CA ARG A 91 -6.25 -11.08 16.52
C ARG A 91 -7.12 -11.35 15.29
N PRO A 92 -8.34 -11.91 15.46
CA PRO A 92 -9.26 -12.17 14.34
C PRO A 92 -9.74 -10.88 13.66
N PHE A 93 -9.96 -10.94 12.34
CA PHE A 93 -10.36 -9.80 11.50
C PHE A 93 -11.77 -9.22 11.77
N SER A 94 -12.53 -9.82 12.69
CA SER A 94 -13.90 -9.45 13.04
C SER A 94 -14.00 -8.25 13.97
N GLU A 95 -12.90 -7.83 14.60
CA GLU A 95 -12.88 -6.67 15.50
C GLU A 95 -12.59 -5.39 14.69
N GLN A 96 -13.64 -4.67 14.28
CA GLN A 96 -13.52 -3.41 13.52
C GLN A 96 -12.65 -2.36 14.24
N SER A 97 -12.62 -2.36 15.58
CA SER A 97 -11.82 -1.45 16.41
C SER A 97 -10.31 -1.57 16.23
N GLU A 98 -9.82 -2.62 15.57
CA GLU A 98 -8.40 -2.88 15.38
C GLU A 98 -7.88 -2.42 14.02
N TRP A 99 -8.74 -1.95 13.12
CA TRP A 99 -8.31 -1.40 11.83
C TRP A 99 -7.79 0.03 11.99
N GLN A 100 -6.78 0.36 11.19
CA GLN A 100 -6.18 1.69 11.15
C GLN A 100 -5.94 2.06 9.70
N ILE A 101 -6.29 3.29 9.35
CA ILE A 101 -5.88 3.91 8.11
C ILE A 101 -4.76 4.89 8.44
N THR A 102 -3.70 4.86 7.65
CA THR A 102 -2.64 5.87 7.74
C THR A 102 -2.48 6.58 6.41
N HIS A 103 -2.59 7.90 6.48
CA HIS A 103 -2.38 8.84 5.40
C HIS A 103 -0.97 9.40 5.44
N TYR A 104 -0.31 9.36 4.30
CA TYR A 104 0.97 10.00 4.11
C TYR A 104 0.91 10.89 2.87
N PRO A 105 0.26 12.07 2.99
CA PRO A 105 0.31 13.06 1.93
C PRO A 105 1.75 13.57 1.80
N PHE A 106 2.22 13.68 0.57
CA PHE A 106 3.57 14.17 0.28
C PHE A 106 3.56 15.15 -0.89
N ASN A 107 4.35 16.21 -0.74
CA ASN A 107 4.71 17.09 -1.84
C ASN A 107 5.94 16.54 -2.58
N GLU A 108 6.78 15.76 -1.89
CA GLU A 108 8.03 15.25 -2.41
C GLU A 108 8.41 13.92 -1.78
N ILE A 109 8.90 13.00 -2.62
CA ILE A 109 9.69 11.86 -2.17
C ILE A 109 11.16 12.28 -2.27
N GLN A 110 11.82 12.46 -1.12
CA GLN A 110 13.22 12.86 -1.03
C GLN A 110 14.16 11.67 -1.24
N GLU A 111 13.80 10.51 -0.68
CA GLU A 111 14.61 9.29 -0.76
C GLU A 111 13.69 8.07 -0.87
N LEU A 112 14.09 7.11 -1.71
CA LEU A 112 13.46 5.80 -1.85
C LEU A 112 14.55 4.73 -1.84
N ASP A 113 14.52 3.83 -0.86
CA ASP A 113 15.40 2.68 -0.76
C ASP A 113 14.59 1.38 -0.67
N LEU A 114 14.98 0.39 -1.47
CA LEU A 114 14.27 -0.87 -1.68
C LEU A 114 15.23 -2.03 -1.46
N GLN A 115 14.95 -2.86 -0.46
CA GLN A 115 15.84 -3.93 -0.02
C GLN A 115 15.15 -5.29 -0.04
N LEU A 116 15.89 -6.34 -0.39
CA LEU A 116 15.46 -7.73 -0.28
C LEU A 116 15.98 -8.32 1.04
N MET A 117 15.11 -9.03 1.77
CA MET A 117 15.49 -9.76 2.98
C MET A 117 16.18 -11.09 2.62
N GLU A 118 17.46 -11.21 2.95
CA GLU A 118 18.35 -12.32 2.55
C GLU A 118 17.96 -13.71 3.09
N TYR A 119 17.08 -13.80 4.10
CA TYR A 119 16.79 -15.05 4.83
C TYR A 119 15.48 -15.75 4.45
N THR A 120 14.79 -15.30 3.39
CA THR A 120 13.47 -15.83 3.01
C THR A 120 13.59 -16.85 1.87
N ASN A 121 13.13 -18.09 2.08
CA ASN A 121 13.10 -19.12 1.05
C ASN A 121 12.03 -18.77 -0.01
N GLU A 122 12.47 -18.52 -1.25
CA GLU A 122 11.84 -18.64 -2.60
C GLU A 122 10.36 -18.28 -2.85
N SER A 123 9.58 -17.86 -1.88
CA SER A 123 8.27 -17.23 -2.12
C SER A 123 8.44 -15.72 -2.07
N ASN A 124 8.89 -15.15 -3.19
CA ASN A 124 9.35 -13.78 -3.30
C ASN A 124 8.37 -12.70 -2.81
N TYR A 125 7.08 -12.99 -2.62
CA TYR A 125 6.02 -12.01 -2.34
C TYR A 125 6.08 -11.32 -0.95
N GLU A 126 6.97 -11.73 -0.04
CA GLU A 126 7.10 -11.17 1.32
C GLU A 126 8.54 -10.79 1.69
N ALA A 127 9.44 -10.68 0.72
CA ALA A 127 10.86 -10.44 0.96
C ALA A 127 11.26 -8.96 0.88
N GLY A 128 10.36 -8.07 0.44
CA GLY A 128 10.66 -6.68 0.17
C GLY A 128 10.56 -5.79 1.40
N VAL A 129 11.49 -4.84 1.51
CA VAL A 129 11.44 -3.73 2.45
C VAL A 129 11.56 -2.42 1.67
N MET A 130 10.66 -1.49 1.93
CA MET A 130 10.70 -0.14 1.38
C MET A 130 10.93 0.86 2.51
N TYR A 131 11.93 1.72 2.30
CA TYR A 131 12.15 2.93 3.06
C TYR A 131 11.84 4.11 2.16
N MET A 132 10.87 4.93 2.55
CA MET A 132 10.48 6.11 1.79
C MET A 132 10.57 7.33 2.71
N LYS A 133 11.39 8.29 2.33
CA LYS A 133 11.48 9.59 2.99
C LYS A 133 10.71 10.62 2.17
N VAL A 134 9.74 11.26 2.78
CA VAL A 134 8.87 12.24 2.13
C VAL A 134 8.88 13.58 2.85
N LEU A 135 8.71 14.65 2.09
CA LEU A 135 8.36 15.97 2.60
C LEU A 135 6.84 16.11 2.51
N ASN A 136 6.17 16.26 3.65
CA ASN A 136 4.72 16.40 3.67
C ASN A 136 4.28 17.83 3.32
N GLU A 137 2.97 18.06 3.25
CA GLU A 137 2.37 19.37 2.94
C GLU A 137 2.78 20.51 3.89
N LYS A 138 3.28 20.18 5.08
CA LYS A 138 3.75 21.12 6.10
C LYS A 138 5.27 21.32 6.07
N GLU A 139 5.93 20.87 5.00
CA GLU A 139 7.39 20.92 4.85
C GLU A 139 8.13 20.14 5.95
N LEU A 140 7.50 19.09 6.51
CA LEU A 140 8.12 18.22 7.50
C LEU A 140 8.57 16.90 6.86
N GLU A 141 9.81 16.52 7.15
CA GLU A 141 10.35 15.23 6.74
C GLU A 141 9.73 14.08 7.55
N ARG A 142 9.32 13.03 6.84
CA ARG A 142 8.76 11.80 7.40
C ARG A 142 9.37 10.59 6.73
N THR A 143 9.70 9.58 7.52
CA THR A 143 10.21 8.30 7.02
C THR A 143 9.17 7.22 7.24
N HIS A 144 8.89 6.46 6.19
CA HIS A 144 7.95 5.36 6.17
C HIS A 144 8.69 4.06 5.84
N ILE A 145 8.38 3.02 6.62
CA ILE A 145 9.00 1.71 6.46
C ILE A 145 7.89 0.68 6.28
N LEU A 146 7.89 0.01 5.14
CA LEU A 146 7.03 -1.14 4.89
C LEU A 146 7.89 -2.38 4.75
N ARG A 147 7.43 -3.47 5.35
CA ARG A 147 8.09 -4.77 5.32
C ARG A 147 7.16 -5.77 4.65
N ASN A 148 7.70 -6.91 4.27
CA ASN A 148 6.96 -7.98 3.60
C ASN A 148 6.20 -7.47 2.37
N LEU A 149 6.81 -6.52 1.66
CA LEU A 149 6.32 -6.07 0.37
C LEU A 149 6.62 -7.12 -0.70
N ASN A 150 5.75 -7.19 -1.70
CA ASN A 150 6.04 -7.91 -2.94
C ASN A 150 7.15 -7.17 -3.70
N PRO A 151 8.37 -7.73 -3.85
CA PRO A 151 9.47 -7.10 -4.56
C PRO A 151 9.19 -6.88 -6.03
N LYS A 152 8.20 -7.56 -6.63
CA LYS A 152 7.74 -7.23 -7.99
C LYS A 152 7.26 -5.79 -8.10
N HIS A 153 6.79 -5.19 -7.00
CA HIS A 153 6.35 -3.81 -6.95
C HIS A 153 7.49 -2.80 -6.85
N PHE A 154 8.74 -3.24 -6.67
CA PHE A 154 9.89 -2.34 -6.61
C PHE A 154 10.01 -1.49 -7.88
N GLN A 155 9.82 -2.09 -9.05
CA GLN A 155 9.87 -1.35 -10.31
C GLN A 155 8.76 -0.30 -10.36
N CYS A 156 7.55 -0.62 -9.92
CA CYS A 156 6.44 0.33 -9.85
C CYS A 156 6.76 1.53 -8.94
N PHE A 157 7.36 1.30 -7.77
CA PHE A 157 7.79 2.38 -6.88
C PHE A 157 8.91 3.24 -7.50
N ILE A 158 9.85 2.62 -8.21
CA ILE A 158 10.94 3.31 -8.91
C ILE A 158 10.39 4.18 -10.04
N ASP A 159 9.50 3.62 -10.87
CA ASP A 159 8.89 4.33 -12.00
C ASP A 159 8.10 5.54 -11.51
N PHE A 160 7.27 5.35 -10.47
CA PHE A 160 6.53 6.45 -9.84
C PHE A 160 7.46 7.53 -9.28
N HIS A 161 8.54 7.15 -8.59
CA HIS A 161 9.52 8.10 -8.07
C HIS A 161 10.20 8.90 -9.18
N ASN A 162 10.57 8.23 -10.28
CA ASN A 162 11.18 8.87 -11.44
C ASN A 162 10.20 9.82 -12.13
N GLU A 163 8.94 9.43 -12.32
CA GLU A 163 7.90 10.28 -12.92
C GLU A 163 7.65 11.55 -12.08
N ILE A 164 7.63 11.44 -10.75
CA ILE A 164 7.55 12.60 -9.86
C ILE A 164 8.78 13.49 -9.97
N ILE A 165 9.98 12.91 -9.98
CA ILE A 165 11.22 13.70 -10.15
C ILE A 165 11.23 14.40 -11.51
N GLU A 166 10.82 13.73 -12.57
CA GLU A 166 10.82 14.27 -13.94
C GLU A 166 9.75 15.34 -14.12
N SER A 167 8.52 15.13 -13.62
CA SER A 167 7.46 16.14 -13.66
C SER A 167 7.87 17.42 -12.92
N LYS A 168 8.55 17.29 -11.78
CA LYS A 168 9.12 18.44 -11.05
C LYS A 168 10.20 19.18 -11.83
N LYS A 169 11.08 18.46 -12.53
CA LYS A 169 12.08 19.07 -13.42
C LYS A 169 11.45 19.83 -14.59
N ILE A 170 10.34 19.33 -15.13
CA ILE A 170 9.60 19.95 -16.24
C ILE A 170 8.86 21.22 -15.78
N THR A 171 8.36 21.25 -14.55
CA THR A 171 7.64 22.43 -14.00
C THR A 171 8.55 23.58 -13.57
N GLY A 172 9.88 23.42 -13.62
CA GLY A 172 10.83 24.53 -13.48
C GLY A 172 10.65 25.36 -12.21
N ILE A 173 10.75 24.71 -11.05
CA ILE A 173 11.16 25.38 -9.79
C ILE A 173 12.64 25.12 -9.60
#